data_AF-A0A851UDF2-F1
#
_entry.id   AF-A0A851UDF2-F1
#
_cell.length_a   1.000
_cell.length_b   1.000
_cell.length_c   1.000
_cell.angle_alpha   90.00
_cell.angle_beta   90.00
_cell.angle_gamma   90.00
#
_symmetry.space_group_name_H-M   'P 1'
#
loop_
_entity.id
_entity.type
_entity.pdbx_description
1 polymer ?
#
loop_
_entity_poly.entity_id
_entity_poly.type
_entity_poly.pdbx_seq_one_letter_code
_entity_poly.pdbx_strand_id
1 'polypeptide(L)'
;LLFLNQLQKDLEEVKELLTKATRKRTRDVLVAEKQKLELEIKNQPSPKPKDVAEEEKSSLGGYTVKINNYGWDQSDKFVKIYISLNGVQKLPAENVQVNFTERSFDLLVKNLNGKNYTMTFNNLLKPISVEGSSRKIKTDMILVMCKKKREEKWDCLTQVEKESKEKEKAAYDTADPSEGLMNILKKMYAEGDDEMKRTINKAWVESREKQYKGDIPMDI
;
A
#
# COMPACT_ATOMS: atom_id res chain seq x y z
N LEU A 1 2.13 15.98 -18.42
CA LEU A 1 2.81 17.28 -18.12
C LEU A 1 3.37 17.32 -16.69
N LEU A 2 2.60 17.00 -15.63
CA LEU A 2 3.12 16.99 -14.24
C LEU A 2 4.27 15.99 -13.99
N PHE A 3 4.23 14.79 -14.57
CA PHE A 3 5.29 13.79 -14.39
C PHE A 3 6.62 14.19 -15.04
N LEU A 4 6.59 14.74 -16.27
CA LEU A 4 7.79 15.31 -16.91
C LEU A 4 8.37 16.45 -16.06
N ASN A 5 7.52 17.31 -15.49
CA ASN A 5 7.94 18.41 -14.63
C ASN A 5 8.60 17.91 -13.34
N GLN A 6 8.10 16.82 -12.76
CA GLN A 6 8.71 16.20 -11.59
C GLN A 6 10.08 15.59 -11.94
N LEU A 7 10.18 14.83 -13.04
CA LEU A 7 11.46 14.29 -13.51
C LEU A 7 12.49 15.39 -13.81
N GLN A 8 12.04 16.54 -14.34
CA GLN A 8 12.92 17.69 -14.58
C GLN A 8 13.43 18.31 -13.27
N LYS A 9 12.59 18.41 -12.24
CA LYS A 9 13.00 18.89 -10.91
C LYS A 9 13.96 17.91 -10.24
N ASP A 10 13.66 16.62 -10.29
CA ASP A 10 14.52 15.57 -9.75
C ASP A 10 15.88 15.57 -10.46
N LEU A 11 15.91 15.77 -11.78
CA LEU A 11 17.15 15.91 -12.55
C LEU A 11 17.97 17.13 -12.11
N GLU A 12 17.31 18.26 -11.86
CA GLU A 12 17.99 19.48 -11.42
C GLU A 12 18.54 19.34 -10.01
N GLU A 13 17.79 18.73 -9.09
CA GLU A 13 18.25 18.43 -7.74
C GLU A 13 19.46 17.48 -7.75
N VAL A 14 19.46 16.44 -8.58
CA VAL A 14 20.61 15.53 -8.72
C VAL A 14 21.85 16.27 -9.25
N LYS A 15 21.70 17.23 -10.17
CA LYS A 15 22.81 18.08 -10.62
C LYS A 15 23.35 18.95 -9.48
N GLU A 16 22.48 19.56 -8.69
CA GLU A 16 22.90 20.35 -7.53
C GLU A 16 23.65 19.49 -6.51
N LEU A 17 23.15 18.28 -6.21
CA LEU A 17 23.79 17.34 -5.29
C LEU A 17 25.16 16.87 -5.82
N LEU A 18 25.32 16.70 -7.13
CA LEU A 18 26.61 16.37 -7.74
C LEU A 18 27.67 17.46 -7.52
N THR A 19 27.28 18.73 -7.43
CA THR A 19 28.24 19.83 -7.13
C THR A 19 28.77 19.75 -5.69
N LYS A 20 27.95 19.23 -4.76
CA LYS A 20 28.29 19.12 -3.33
C LYS A 20 28.95 17.78 -2.99
N ALA A 21 28.82 16.77 -3.85
CA ALA A 21 29.37 15.43 -3.62
C ALA A 21 30.90 15.37 -3.86
N THR A 22 31.66 15.12 -2.79
CA THR A 22 33.14 15.02 -2.81
C THR A 22 33.66 13.59 -2.86
N ARG A 23 32.85 12.61 -2.43
CA ARG A 23 33.26 11.19 -2.37
C ARG A 23 32.91 10.46 -3.67
N LYS A 24 33.90 9.73 -4.22
CA LYS A 24 33.77 9.01 -5.51
C LYS A 24 32.53 8.11 -5.57
N ARG A 25 32.34 7.23 -4.58
CA ARG A 25 31.19 6.31 -4.53
C ARG A 25 29.84 7.03 -4.59
N THR A 26 29.72 8.18 -3.91
CA THR A 26 28.49 8.98 -3.91
C THR A 26 28.28 9.69 -5.24
N ARG A 27 29.35 10.22 -5.85
CA ARG A 27 29.28 10.79 -7.21
C ARG A 27 28.86 9.75 -8.24
N ASP A 28 29.41 8.54 -8.19
CA ASP A 28 29.10 7.47 -9.15
C ASP A 28 27.60 7.10 -9.12
N VAL A 29 27.01 7.02 -7.92
CA VAL A 29 25.56 6.79 -7.74
C VAL A 29 24.73 7.93 -8.33
N LEU A 30 25.10 9.18 -8.03
CA LEU A 30 24.39 10.36 -8.54
C LEU A 30 24.52 10.52 -10.06
N VAL A 31 25.67 10.16 -10.65
CA VAL A 31 25.86 10.15 -12.11
C VAL A 31 24.98 9.09 -12.77
N ALA A 32 24.87 7.90 -12.19
CA ALA A 32 24.00 6.85 -12.71
C ALA A 32 22.52 7.27 -12.65
N GLU A 33 22.07 7.87 -11.55
CA GLU A 33 20.69 8.35 -11.43
C GLU A 33 20.41 9.51 -12.40
N LYS A 34 21.36 10.43 -12.58
CA LYS A 34 21.26 11.49 -13.59
C LYS A 34 21.02 10.92 -15.00
N GLN A 35 21.80 9.92 -15.42
CA GLN A 35 21.66 9.30 -16.74
C GLN A 35 20.30 8.62 -16.92
N LYS A 36 19.82 7.96 -15.86
CA LYS A 36 18.51 7.31 -15.84
C LYS A 36 17.37 8.33 -15.99
N LEU A 37 17.41 9.43 -15.25
CA LEU A 37 16.43 10.52 -15.36
C LEU A 37 16.45 11.18 -16.75
N GLU A 38 17.63 11.41 -17.33
CA GLU A 38 17.77 11.95 -18.70
C GLU A 38 17.13 11.01 -19.75
N LEU A 39 17.30 9.70 -19.59
CA LEU A 39 16.68 8.69 -20.47
C LEU A 39 15.16 8.65 -20.31
N GLU A 40 14.66 8.72 -19.08
CA GLU A 40 13.21 8.73 -18.80
C GLU A 40 12.54 9.99 -19.35
N ILE A 41 13.19 11.15 -19.28
CA ILE A 41 12.72 12.40 -19.90
C ILE A 41 12.74 12.29 -21.42
N LYS A 42 13.81 11.74 -22.02
CA LYS A 42 13.94 11.58 -23.48
C LYS A 42 12.95 10.58 -24.08
N ASN A 43 12.63 9.52 -23.33
CA ASN A 43 11.73 8.46 -23.77
C ASN A 43 10.24 8.75 -23.48
N GLN A 44 9.92 9.91 -22.88
CA GLN A 44 8.53 10.36 -22.78
C GLN A 44 7.95 10.68 -24.18
N PRO A 45 6.77 10.16 -24.53
CA PRO A 45 6.10 10.54 -25.78
C PRO A 45 5.73 12.02 -25.73
N SER A 46 6.18 12.78 -26.73
CA SER A 46 5.92 14.20 -26.86
C SER A 46 4.42 14.47 -27.07
N PRO A 47 3.82 15.42 -26.33
CA PRO A 47 2.52 15.97 -26.72
C PRO A 47 2.73 16.81 -27.98
N LYS A 48 2.05 16.44 -29.07
CA LYS A 48 1.93 17.30 -30.26
C LYS A 48 1.29 18.64 -29.85
N PRO A 49 1.76 19.77 -30.40
CA PRO A 49 1.26 21.09 -30.04
C PRO A 49 -0.14 21.29 -30.61
N LYS A 50 -1.07 21.70 -29.75
CA LYS A 50 -2.20 22.52 -30.15
C LYS A 50 -2.23 23.71 -29.20
N ASP A 51 -1.96 24.88 -29.77
CA ASP A 51 -2.37 26.21 -29.29
C ASP A 51 -3.88 26.15 -28.93
N VAL A 52 -4.45 26.89 -27.98
CA VAL A 52 -4.24 28.26 -27.52
C VAL A 52 -4.79 28.33 -26.08
N ALA A 53 -4.22 29.24 -25.31
CA ALA A 53 -4.60 29.76 -24.00
C ALA A 53 -6.04 29.51 -23.49
N GLU A 54 -6.13 29.11 -22.21
CA GLU A 54 -6.65 30.01 -21.18
C GLU A 54 -6.11 29.57 -19.80
N GLU A 55 -5.37 30.47 -19.17
CA GLU A 55 -5.11 30.43 -17.74
C GLU A 55 -6.44 30.59 -17.01
N GLU A 56 -6.89 29.55 -16.32
CA GLU A 56 -7.75 29.74 -15.17
C GLU A 56 -7.12 29.11 -13.92
N LYS A 57 -6.52 30.02 -13.16
CA LYS A 57 -6.51 30.10 -11.70
C LYS A 57 -6.21 28.80 -10.96
N SER A 58 -5.00 28.80 -10.40
CA SER A 58 -4.67 28.26 -9.09
C SER A 58 -5.81 28.41 -8.07
N SER A 59 -6.76 27.47 -8.06
CA SER A 59 -7.58 27.24 -6.87
C SER A 59 -6.65 26.60 -5.85
N LEU A 60 -6.25 27.39 -4.84
CA LEU A 60 -5.78 26.97 -3.51
C LEU A 60 -5.70 25.44 -3.38
N GLY A 61 -4.51 24.89 -3.60
CA GLY A 61 -4.30 23.45 -3.71
C GLY A 61 -4.85 22.72 -2.49
N GLY A 62 -6.02 22.10 -2.67
CA GLY A 62 -6.61 21.24 -1.65
C GLY A 62 -5.61 20.19 -1.21
N TYR A 63 -5.45 20.01 0.10
CA TYR A 63 -4.58 18.97 0.62
C TYR A 63 -5.07 17.59 0.17
N THR A 64 -4.12 16.68 -0.02
CA THR A 64 -4.38 15.32 -0.50
C THR A 64 -4.71 14.41 0.67
N VAL A 65 -5.89 13.78 0.62
CA VAL A 65 -6.37 12.81 1.60
C VAL A 65 -6.14 11.41 1.07
N LYS A 66 -5.47 10.56 1.85
CA LYS A 66 -5.35 9.13 1.52
C LYS A 66 -6.66 8.41 1.86
N ILE A 67 -7.21 7.69 0.90
CA ILE A 67 -8.37 6.84 1.09
C ILE A 67 -7.88 5.50 1.67
N ASN A 68 -8.34 5.15 2.86
CA ASN A 68 -8.02 3.88 3.51
C ASN A 68 -9.22 2.93 3.59
N ASN A 69 -10.45 3.45 3.48
CA ASN A 69 -11.66 2.65 3.58
C ASN A 69 -12.13 2.23 2.18
N TYR A 70 -12.23 0.92 1.97
CA TYR A 70 -12.73 0.32 0.74
C TYR A 70 -13.31 -1.07 1.04
N GLY A 71 -14.26 -1.49 0.22
CA GLY A 71 -14.68 -2.89 0.12
C GLY A 71 -14.14 -3.50 -1.16
N TRP A 72 -13.96 -4.81 -1.21
CA TRP A 72 -13.65 -5.49 -2.47
C TRP A 72 -14.39 -6.82 -2.57
N ASP A 73 -14.72 -7.20 -3.80
CA ASP A 73 -15.22 -8.52 -4.14
C ASP A 73 -14.52 -9.03 -5.41
N GLN A 74 -14.92 -10.22 -5.86
CA GLN A 74 -14.48 -10.73 -7.15
C GLN A 74 -15.58 -11.53 -7.84
N SER A 75 -15.43 -11.61 -9.16
CA SER A 75 -16.10 -12.54 -10.06
C SER A 75 -15.03 -13.39 -10.75
N ASP A 76 -15.43 -14.28 -11.65
CA ASP A 76 -14.48 -15.13 -12.41
C ASP A 76 -13.48 -14.29 -13.21
N LYS A 77 -13.94 -13.16 -13.77
CA LYS A 77 -13.16 -12.31 -14.68
C LYS A 77 -12.57 -11.05 -14.05
N PHE A 78 -13.16 -10.55 -12.97
CA PHE A 78 -12.78 -9.25 -12.39
C PHE A 78 -12.62 -9.33 -10.88
N VAL A 79 -11.63 -8.61 -10.37
CA VAL A 79 -11.59 -8.12 -8.98
C VAL A 79 -12.21 -6.72 -8.98
N LYS A 80 -13.13 -6.45 -8.05
CA LYS A 80 -13.81 -5.16 -7.98
C LYS A 80 -13.57 -4.50 -6.64
N ILE A 81 -13.15 -3.24 -6.66
CA ILE A 81 -12.89 -2.44 -5.47
C ILE A 81 -13.94 -1.33 -5.42
N TYR A 82 -14.66 -1.26 -4.31
CA TYR A 82 -15.72 -0.32 -4.00
C TYR A 82 -15.19 0.74 -3.05
N ILE A 83 -15.20 1.99 -3.50
CA ILE A 83 -14.64 3.12 -2.77
C ILE A 83 -15.75 4.13 -2.56
N SER A 84 -16.24 4.21 -1.32
CA SER A 84 -17.28 5.17 -0.94
C SER A 84 -16.68 6.57 -0.84
N LEU A 85 -17.16 7.48 -1.69
CA LEU A 85 -16.67 8.84 -1.76
C LEU A 85 -17.82 9.79 -2.13
N ASN A 86 -18.39 10.43 -1.10
CA ASN A 86 -19.62 11.22 -1.24
C ASN A 86 -19.45 12.40 -2.21
N GLY A 87 -20.39 12.55 -3.13
CA GLY A 87 -20.44 13.62 -4.12
C GLY A 87 -19.54 13.40 -5.35
N VAL A 88 -18.84 12.27 -5.45
CA VAL A 88 -17.90 11.99 -6.55
C VAL A 88 -18.56 12.00 -7.94
N GLN A 89 -19.82 11.60 -8.03
CA GLN A 89 -20.65 11.62 -9.23
C GLN A 89 -20.88 13.03 -9.81
N LYS A 90 -20.70 14.07 -9.00
CA LYS A 90 -20.85 15.47 -9.44
C LYS A 90 -19.60 16.00 -10.13
N LEU A 91 -18.48 15.28 -10.03
CA LEU A 91 -17.24 15.71 -10.66
C LEU A 91 -17.19 15.35 -12.15
N PRO A 92 -16.51 16.15 -12.97
CA PRO A 92 -16.11 15.77 -14.31
C PRO A 92 -15.38 14.43 -14.30
N ALA A 93 -15.65 13.59 -15.29
CA ALA A 93 -15.05 12.25 -15.35
C ALA A 93 -13.52 12.30 -15.32
N GLU A 94 -12.91 13.32 -15.92
CA GLU A 94 -11.46 13.59 -15.96
C GLU A 94 -10.80 13.87 -14.60
N ASN A 95 -11.58 14.30 -13.60
CA ASN A 95 -11.08 14.57 -12.25
C ASN A 95 -10.87 13.30 -11.44
N VAL A 96 -11.53 12.22 -11.82
CA VAL A 96 -11.28 10.89 -11.26
C VAL A 96 -10.35 10.21 -12.25
N GLN A 97 -9.15 9.80 -11.85
CA GLN A 97 -8.14 9.21 -12.72
C GLN A 97 -7.68 7.90 -12.11
N VAL A 98 -7.58 6.86 -12.93
CA VAL A 98 -7.05 5.57 -12.48
C VAL A 98 -5.99 5.12 -13.47
N ASN A 99 -4.79 4.85 -12.97
CA ASN A 99 -3.75 4.20 -13.77
C ASN A 99 -3.57 2.78 -13.27
N PHE A 100 -3.60 1.82 -14.20
CA PHE A 100 -3.42 0.40 -13.93
C PHE A 100 -2.04 -0.03 -14.39
N THR A 101 -1.41 -0.92 -13.62
CA THR A 101 -0.26 -1.69 -14.05
C THR A 101 -0.59 -3.17 -13.98
N GLU A 102 0.36 -4.04 -14.31
CA GLU A 102 0.15 -5.48 -14.24
C GLU A 102 -0.21 -5.97 -12.83
N ARG A 103 0.29 -5.33 -11.76
CA ARG A 103 0.09 -5.78 -10.36
C ARG A 103 -0.21 -4.64 -9.39
N SER A 104 -0.56 -3.47 -9.88
CA SER A 104 -0.94 -2.33 -9.06
C SER A 104 -1.96 -1.46 -9.75
N PHE A 105 -2.58 -0.57 -9.00
CA PHE A 105 -3.28 0.57 -9.56
C PHE A 105 -3.19 1.76 -8.61
N ASP A 106 -3.29 2.95 -9.19
CA ASP A 106 -3.43 4.21 -8.47
C ASP A 106 -4.72 4.91 -8.89
N LEU A 107 -5.44 5.43 -7.91
CA LEU A 107 -6.64 6.25 -8.08
C LEU A 107 -6.34 7.64 -7.53
N LEU A 108 -6.64 8.65 -8.33
CA LEU A 108 -6.57 10.06 -7.97
C LEU A 108 -7.92 10.72 -8.25
N VAL A 109 -8.52 11.34 -7.24
CA VAL A 109 -9.74 12.14 -7.36
C VAL A 109 -9.39 13.58 -7.05
N LYS A 110 -9.60 14.49 -8.01
CA LYS A 110 -9.26 15.90 -7.89
C LYS A 110 -10.46 16.74 -7.54
N ASN A 111 -10.22 17.74 -6.70
CA ASN A 111 -11.15 18.84 -6.42
C ASN A 111 -12.54 18.38 -5.95
N LEU A 112 -12.62 17.32 -5.14
CA LEU A 112 -13.86 16.92 -4.49
C LEU A 112 -14.01 17.71 -3.18
N ASN A 113 -14.98 18.62 -3.13
CA ASN A 113 -15.20 19.51 -1.98
C ASN A 113 -13.93 20.28 -1.57
N GLY A 114 -13.15 20.74 -2.56
CA GLY A 114 -11.89 21.45 -2.34
C GLY A 114 -10.74 20.57 -1.83
N LYS A 115 -10.86 19.23 -1.91
CA LYS A 115 -9.81 18.27 -1.52
C LYS A 115 -9.47 17.33 -2.66
N ASN A 116 -8.23 16.86 -2.66
CA ASN A 116 -7.81 15.75 -3.51
C ASN A 116 -7.84 14.46 -2.70
N TYR A 117 -8.20 13.35 -3.32
CA TYR A 117 -8.18 12.03 -2.68
C TYR A 117 -7.31 11.07 -3.48
N THR A 118 -6.52 10.25 -2.81
CA THR A 118 -5.63 9.28 -3.46
C THR A 118 -5.72 7.91 -2.81
N MET A 119 -5.61 6.86 -3.63
CA MET A 119 -5.51 5.48 -3.19
C MET A 119 -4.52 4.75 -4.09
N THR A 120 -3.67 3.93 -3.50
CA THR A 120 -2.70 3.12 -4.25
C THR A 120 -2.72 1.70 -3.70
N PHE A 121 -2.88 0.74 -4.59
CA PHE A 121 -2.67 -0.67 -4.29
C PHE A 121 -1.41 -1.15 -4.97
N ASN A 122 -0.41 -1.51 -4.17
CA ASN A 122 0.79 -2.16 -4.64
C ASN A 122 0.71 -3.67 -4.39
N ASN A 123 1.40 -4.46 -5.21
CA ASN A 123 1.54 -5.90 -5.04
C ASN A 123 0.20 -6.63 -4.91
N LEU A 124 -0.70 -6.41 -5.88
CA LEU A 124 -1.91 -7.21 -6.02
C LEU A 124 -1.54 -8.71 -6.06
N LEU A 125 -2.40 -9.54 -5.46
CA LEU A 125 -2.14 -10.97 -5.28
C LEU A 125 -1.74 -11.65 -6.60
N LYS A 126 -2.51 -11.40 -7.66
CA LYS A 126 -2.28 -11.94 -9.01
C LYS A 126 -2.25 -10.80 -10.04
N PRO A 127 -1.69 -11.05 -11.25
CA PRO A 127 -1.61 -10.01 -12.27
C PRO A 127 -2.98 -9.74 -12.91
N ILE A 128 -3.15 -8.50 -13.37
CA ILE A 128 -4.35 -7.98 -14.04
C ILE A 128 -4.00 -7.54 -15.47
N SER A 129 -5.02 -7.47 -16.32
CA SER A 129 -4.91 -6.90 -17.66
C SER A 129 -5.20 -5.40 -17.60
N VAL A 130 -4.20 -4.58 -17.92
CA VAL A 130 -4.32 -3.11 -17.93
C VAL A 130 -5.42 -2.65 -18.89
N GLU A 131 -5.39 -3.13 -20.13
CA GLU A 131 -6.36 -2.78 -21.19
C GLU A 131 -7.79 -3.19 -20.85
N GLY A 132 -7.96 -4.30 -20.13
CA GLY A 132 -9.28 -4.79 -19.72
C GLY A 132 -9.78 -4.21 -18.40
N SER A 133 -8.93 -3.49 -17.67
CA SER A 133 -9.29 -2.87 -16.40
C SER A 133 -9.91 -1.49 -16.63
N SER A 134 -10.85 -1.11 -15.78
CA SER A 134 -11.61 0.12 -15.96
C SER A 134 -12.13 0.65 -14.64
N ARG A 135 -12.64 1.87 -14.65
CA ARG A 135 -13.34 2.48 -13.52
C ARG A 135 -14.75 2.87 -13.92
N LYS A 136 -15.67 2.86 -12.96
CA LYS A 136 -17.03 3.37 -13.10
C LYS A 136 -17.34 4.31 -11.93
N ILE A 137 -17.86 5.48 -12.25
CA ILE A 137 -18.36 6.41 -11.24
C ILE A 137 -19.84 6.10 -11.03
N LYS A 138 -20.24 5.92 -9.77
CA LYS A 138 -21.62 5.74 -9.32
C LYS A 138 -21.97 6.82 -8.30
N THR A 139 -23.22 6.91 -7.90
CA THR A 139 -23.65 7.77 -6.79
C THR A 139 -22.83 7.47 -5.54
N ASP A 140 -22.09 8.47 -5.07
CA ASP A 140 -21.26 8.47 -3.86
C ASP A 140 -20.22 7.33 -3.81
N MET A 141 -19.85 6.76 -4.97
CA MET A 141 -18.98 5.60 -5.03
C MET A 141 -18.18 5.54 -6.33
N ILE A 142 -16.91 5.14 -6.23
CA ILE A 142 -16.09 4.71 -7.36
C ILE A 142 -15.97 3.20 -7.33
N LEU A 143 -16.24 2.56 -8.46
CA LEU A 143 -16.01 1.15 -8.69
C LEU A 143 -14.78 0.99 -9.59
N VAL A 144 -13.70 0.45 -9.04
CA VAL A 144 -12.50 0.09 -9.82
C VAL A 144 -12.60 -1.39 -10.16
N MET A 145 -12.59 -1.70 -11.46
CA MET A 145 -12.71 -3.06 -11.99
C MET A 145 -11.37 -3.49 -12.58
N CYS A 146 -10.66 -4.36 -11.88
CA CYS A 146 -9.40 -4.94 -12.35
C CYS A 146 -9.68 -6.27 -13.06
N LYS A 147 -9.44 -6.34 -14.37
CA LYS A 147 -9.64 -7.58 -15.14
C LYS A 147 -8.52 -8.55 -14.80
N LYS A 148 -8.86 -9.75 -14.33
CA LYS A 148 -7.88 -10.78 -14.02
C LYS A 148 -7.17 -11.23 -15.30
N LYS A 149 -5.85 -11.43 -15.22
CA LYS A 149 -5.08 -11.98 -16.36
C LYS A 149 -5.37 -13.47 -16.58
N ARG A 150 -5.78 -14.18 -15.53
CA ARG A 150 -6.24 -15.57 -15.53
C ARG A 150 -7.49 -15.70 -14.67
N GLU A 151 -8.42 -16.55 -15.07
CA GLU A 151 -9.65 -16.83 -14.31
C GLU A 151 -9.30 -17.70 -13.09
N GLU A 152 -8.83 -17.05 -12.03
CA GLU A 152 -8.43 -17.66 -10.76
C GLU A 152 -9.14 -16.94 -9.60
N LYS A 153 -9.43 -17.67 -8.52
CA LYS A 153 -9.95 -17.10 -7.28
C LYS A 153 -8.83 -16.43 -6.48
N TRP A 154 -9.10 -15.26 -5.92
CA TRP A 154 -8.17 -14.51 -5.06
C TRP A 154 -8.59 -14.69 -3.60
N ASP A 155 -7.70 -15.19 -2.74
CA ASP A 155 -8.02 -15.39 -1.31
C ASP A 155 -7.89 -14.10 -0.50
N CYS A 156 -7.14 -13.13 -1.03
CA CYS A 156 -6.93 -11.79 -0.50
C CYS A 156 -6.61 -10.83 -1.64
N LEU A 157 -6.60 -9.53 -1.34
CA LEU A 157 -6.42 -8.51 -2.39
C LEU A 157 -4.94 -8.32 -2.74
N THR A 158 -4.08 -8.35 -1.74
CA THR A 158 -2.63 -8.10 -1.88
C THR A 158 -1.80 -9.30 -1.43
N GLN A 159 -0.55 -9.36 -1.91
CA GLN A 159 0.43 -10.37 -1.46
C GLN A 159 0.77 -10.20 0.02
N VAL A 160 0.85 -8.95 0.51
CA VAL A 160 1.15 -8.64 1.91
C VAL A 160 0.08 -9.18 2.85
N GLU A 161 -1.20 -9.09 2.48
CA GLU A 161 -2.29 -9.72 3.24
C GLU A 161 -2.15 -11.24 3.29
N LYS A 162 -1.73 -11.87 2.19
CA LYS A 162 -1.52 -13.32 2.14
C LYS A 162 -0.43 -13.75 3.11
N GLU A 163 0.73 -13.10 3.03
CA GLU A 163 1.89 -13.38 3.88
C GLU A 163 1.57 -13.15 5.36
N SER A 164 0.79 -12.12 5.68
CA SER A 164 0.38 -11.83 7.06
C SER A 164 -0.54 -12.93 7.60
N LYS A 165 -1.54 -13.36 6.81
CA LYS A 165 -2.44 -14.46 7.18
C LYS A 165 -1.72 -15.80 7.29
N GLU A 166 -0.74 -16.07 6.43
CA GLU A 166 0.07 -17.29 6.49
C GLU A 166 0.97 -17.30 7.74
N LYS A 167 1.58 -16.17 8.09
CA LYS A 167 2.34 -16.02 9.34
C LYS A 167 1.47 -16.19 10.59
N GLU A 168 0.25 -15.65 10.57
CA GLU A 168 -0.71 -15.87 11.66
C GLU A 168 -1.11 -17.33 11.77
N LYS A 169 -1.50 -17.98 10.66
CA LYS A 169 -1.84 -19.41 10.65
C LYS A 169 -0.68 -20.28 11.14
N ALA A 170 0.54 -20.04 10.67
CA ALA A 170 1.72 -20.76 11.12
C ALA A 170 2.01 -20.59 12.64
N ALA A 171 1.56 -19.47 13.24
CA ALA A 171 1.67 -19.28 14.69
C ALA A 171 0.62 -20.09 15.49
N TYR A 172 -0.49 -20.47 14.86
CA TYR A 172 -1.55 -21.29 15.47
C TYR A 172 -1.43 -22.78 15.17
N ASP A 173 -0.88 -23.16 14.01
CA ASP A 173 -0.88 -24.52 13.46
C ASP A 173 0.37 -25.35 13.84
N THR A 174 0.99 -25.05 14.98
CA THR A 174 1.99 -25.94 15.58
C THR A 174 1.28 -27.18 16.12
N ALA A 175 1.75 -28.37 15.74
CA ALA A 175 1.12 -29.67 16.02
C ALA A 175 0.89 -29.99 17.50
N ASP A 176 1.50 -29.23 18.41
CA ASP A 176 1.28 -29.28 19.84
C ASP A 176 0.59 -27.98 20.33
N PRO A 177 -0.65 -28.04 20.86
CA PRO A 177 -1.35 -26.89 21.43
C PRO A 177 -0.54 -26.12 22.50
N SER A 178 0.39 -26.79 23.20
CA SER A 178 1.27 -26.16 24.19
C SER A 178 2.40 -25.34 23.56
N GLU A 179 2.89 -25.75 22.39
CA GLU A 179 3.95 -25.06 21.65
C GLU A 179 3.41 -23.80 20.95
N GLY A 180 2.19 -23.86 20.41
CA GLY A 180 1.50 -22.72 19.80
C GLY A 180 1.24 -21.61 20.80
N LEU A 181 0.79 -21.98 22.00
CA LEU A 181 0.65 -21.05 23.12
C LEU A 181 2.00 -20.40 23.49
N MET A 182 3.08 -21.17 23.51
CA MET A 182 4.42 -20.65 23.81
C MET A 182 4.93 -19.66 22.75
N ASN A 183 4.62 -19.89 21.48
CA ASN A 183 5.01 -19.01 20.38
C ASN A 183 4.21 -17.68 20.41
N ILE A 184 2.91 -17.76 20.72
CA ILE A 184 2.06 -16.58 20.97
C ILE A 184 2.58 -15.77 22.16
N LEU A 185 2.91 -16.44 23.27
CA LEU A 185 3.48 -15.82 24.47
C LEU A 185 4.83 -15.15 24.19
N LYS A 186 5.73 -15.80 23.43
CA LYS A 186 7.02 -15.22 23.02
C LYS A 186 6.84 -13.98 22.16
N LYS A 187 5.89 -14.01 21.22
CA LYS A 187 5.59 -12.86 20.37
C LYS A 187 4.99 -11.70 21.18
N MET A 188 4.08 -11.99 22.10
CA MET A 188 3.53 -11.01 23.05
C MET A 188 4.61 -10.41 23.96
N TYR A 189 5.59 -11.21 24.39
CA TYR A 189 6.74 -10.70 25.15
C TYR A 189 7.66 -9.82 24.30
N ALA A 190 7.85 -10.15 23.02
CA ALA A 190 8.73 -9.37 22.12
C ALA A 190 8.09 -8.04 21.70
N GLU A 191 6.77 -8.03 21.47
CA GLU A 191 6.02 -6.86 20.99
C GLU A 191 5.41 -6.01 22.12
N GLY A 192 5.29 -6.56 23.33
CA GLY A 192 4.64 -5.90 24.47
C GLY A 192 5.51 -4.88 25.22
N ASP A 193 4.82 -3.90 25.83
CA ASP A 193 5.40 -2.98 26.79
C ASP A 193 5.85 -3.69 28.09
N ASP A 194 6.57 -2.98 28.95
CA ASP A 194 7.15 -3.57 30.18
C ASP A 194 6.08 -4.05 31.18
N GLU A 195 4.86 -3.52 31.10
CA GLU A 195 3.74 -3.89 31.98
C GLU A 195 3.12 -5.22 31.55
N MET A 196 2.92 -5.42 30.26
CA MET A 196 2.45 -6.69 29.69
C MET A 196 3.46 -7.82 29.92
N LYS A 197 4.77 -7.55 29.77
CA LYS A 197 5.85 -8.50 30.09
C LYS A 197 5.84 -8.95 31.55
N ARG A 198 5.65 -8.03 32.49
CA ARG A 198 5.56 -8.34 33.92
C ARG A 198 4.36 -9.22 34.23
N THR A 199 3.21 -8.93 33.64
CA THR A 199 1.97 -9.68 33.85
C THR A 199 2.09 -11.11 33.35
N ILE A 200 2.67 -11.31 32.15
CA ILE A 200 2.93 -12.63 31.58
C ILE A 200 3.92 -13.42 32.46
N ASN A 201 5.03 -12.81 32.87
CA ASN A 201 6.01 -13.46 33.75
C ASN A 201 5.38 -13.87 35.09
N LYS A 202 4.55 -13.00 35.69
CA LYS A 202 3.86 -13.30 36.94
C LYS A 202 2.92 -14.50 36.78
N ALA A 203 2.12 -14.53 35.73
CA ALA A 203 1.21 -15.65 35.46
C ALA A 203 1.96 -16.98 35.24
N TRP A 204 3.13 -16.92 34.56
CA TRP A 204 3.97 -18.10 34.32
C TRP A 204 4.60 -18.66 35.60
N VAL A 205 5.10 -17.78 36.47
CA VAL A 205 5.64 -18.15 37.79
C VAL A 205 4.55 -18.72 38.68
N GLU A 206 3.39 -18.06 38.77
CA GLU A 206 2.26 -18.53 39.59
C GLU A 206 1.72 -19.89 39.12
N SER A 207 1.69 -20.14 37.80
CA SER A 207 1.28 -21.44 37.26
C SER A 207 2.29 -22.54 37.59
N ARG A 208 3.59 -22.25 37.54
CA ARG A 208 4.66 -23.21 37.87
C ARG A 208 4.70 -23.53 39.37
N GLU A 209 4.50 -22.51 40.21
CA GLU A 209 4.40 -22.68 41.66
C GLU A 209 3.15 -23.48 42.07
N LYS A 210 2.03 -23.32 41.37
CA LYS A 210 0.82 -24.12 41.61
C LYS A 210 0.98 -25.58 41.19
N GLN A 211 1.71 -25.88 40.11
CA GLN A 211 2.08 -27.26 39.79
C GLN A 211 3.01 -27.86 40.85
N TYR A 212 4.01 -27.10 41.31
CA TYR A 212 4.93 -27.55 42.37
C TYR A 212 4.25 -27.82 43.73
N LYS A 213 3.19 -27.08 44.05
CA LYS A 213 2.39 -27.30 45.27
C LYS A 213 1.37 -28.43 45.16
N GLY A 214 1.04 -28.90 43.96
CA GLY A 214 0.14 -30.05 43.74
C GLY A 214 0.82 -31.41 43.86
N ASP A 215 2.15 -31.45 43.68
CA ASP A 215 2.97 -32.68 43.65
C ASP A 215 3.68 -32.99 44.97
N ILE A 216 3.32 -32.34 46.09
CA ILE A 216 3.78 -32.74 47.42
C ILE A 216 2.78 -33.76 47.97
N PRO A 217 3.10 -35.07 48.07
CA PRO A 217 2.27 -35.97 48.85
C PRO A 217 2.31 -35.47 50.29
N MET A 218 1.15 -35.12 50.83
CA MET A 218 1.00 -34.89 52.27
C MET A 218 1.10 -36.24 52.96
N ASP A 219 2.32 -36.69 53.24
CA ASP A 219 2.54 -37.71 54.25
C ASP A 219 2.47 -37.04 55.64
N ILE A 220 1.58 -37.61 56.47
CA ILE A 220 1.22 -37.20 57.84
C ILE A 220 2.36 -37.52 58.81
#